data_AF-A0A948YT27-F1
#
_entry.id   AF-A0A948YT27-F1
#
_cell.length_a   1.000
_cell.length_b   1.000
_cell.length_c   1.000
_cell.angle_alpha   90.00
_cell.angle_beta   90.00
_cell.angle_gamma   90.00
#
_symmetry.space_group_name_H-M   'P 1'
#
loop_
_entity.id
_entity.type
_entity.pdbx_description
1 polymer ?
#
loop_
_entity_poly.entity_id
_entity_poly.type
_entity_poly.pdbx_seq_one_letter_code
_entity_poly.pdbx_strand_id
1 'polypeptide(L)'
;MIIFTKHAENKFEILKRHKFLISENQVIKTIERPDLIDQSRLPLLIAQRKIDREYVLRVVYKREFSVIKVITFYPGRKKQYGKQK
;
A
#
# COMPACT_ATOMS: atom_id res chain seq x y z
N MET A 1 5.80 -12.24 9.23
CA MET A 1 4.91 -12.84 8.22
C MET A 1 4.00 -11.76 7.65
N ILE A 2 3.81 -11.70 6.32
CA ILE A 2 2.85 -10.78 5.68
C ILE A 2 1.68 -11.62 5.18
N ILE A 3 0.45 -11.21 5.50
CA ILE A 3 -0.78 -11.87 5.04
C ILE A 3 -1.70 -10.86 4.37
N PHE A 4 -2.36 -11.30 3.30
CA PHE A 4 -3.36 -10.50 2.60
C PHE A 4 -4.75 -10.87 3.12
N THR A 5 -5.55 -9.86 3.45
CA THR A 5 -6.98 -10.09 3.70
C THR A 5 -7.71 -10.35 2.39
N LYS A 6 -8.90 -10.96 2.45
CA LYS A 6 -9.74 -11.17 1.26
C LYS A 6 -10.00 -9.87 0.49
N HIS A 7 -10.13 -8.76 1.20
CA HIS A 7 -10.29 -7.44 0.59
C HIS A 7 -9.05 -7.01 -0.20
N ALA A 8 -7.85 -7.21 0.35
CA ALA A 8 -6.59 -6.93 -0.34
C ALA A 8 -6.37 -7.85 -1.55
N GLU A 9 -6.68 -9.15 -1.44
CA GLU A 9 -6.62 -10.10 -2.57
C GLU A 9 -7.51 -9.63 -3.73
N ASN A 10 -8.77 -9.29 -3.45
CA ASN A 10 -9.71 -8.80 -4.46
C ASN A 10 -9.22 -7.50 -5.12
N LYS A 11 -8.37 -6.72 -4.44
CA LYS A 11 -7.91 -5.43 -4.93
C LYS A 11 -6.97 -5.55 -6.13
N PHE A 12 -6.23 -6.65 -6.27
CA PHE A 12 -5.40 -6.92 -7.44
C PHE A 12 -6.24 -6.93 -8.73
N GLU A 13 -7.32 -7.72 -8.76
CA GLU A 13 -8.20 -7.83 -9.93
C GLU A 13 -8.97 -6.53 -10.20
N ILE A 14 -9.37 -5.79 -9.16
CA ILE A 14 -9.98 -4.47 -9.33
C ILE A 14 -9.02 -3.51 -10.03
N LEU A 15 -7.78 -3.39 -9.56
CA LEU A 15 -6.80 -2.47 -10.15
C LEU A 15 -6.41 -2.90 -11.57
N LYS A 16 -6.27 -4.20 -11.81
CA LYS A 16 -6.03 -4.76 -13.16
C LYS A 16 -7.11 -4.35 -14.15
N ARG A 17 -8.40 -4.42 -13.77
CA ARG A 17 -9.53 -3.95 -14.60
C ARG A 17 -9.46 -2.46 -14.91
N HIS A 18 -8.88 -1.66 -14.01
CA HIS A 18 -8.60 -0.23 -14.23
C HIS A 18 -7.26 0.04 -14.92
N LYS A 19 -6.66 -0.96 -15.57
CA LYS A 19 -5.37 -0.88 -16.27
C LYS A 19 -4.19 -0.50 -15.35
N PHE A 20 -4.31 -0.78 -14.06
CA PHE A 20 -3.29 -0.50 -13.07
C PHE A 20 -2.74 -1.81 -12.50
N LEU A 21 -1.63 -2.29 -13.05
CA LEU A 21 -1.03 -3.56 -12.65
C LEU A 21 -0.17 -3.38 -11.40
N ILE A 22 -0.60 -4.02 -10.30
CA ILE A 22 0.18 -4.14 -9.06
C ILE A 22 0.41 -5.62 -8.80
N SER A 23 1.67 -5.99 -8.53
CA SER A 23 2.05 -7.33 -8.09
C SER A 23 2.10 -7.40 -6.57
N GLU A 24 1.97 -8.61 -6.03
CA GLU A 24 2.15 -8.88 -4.61
C GLU A 24 3.51 -8.39 -4.09
N ASN A 25 4.58 -8.62 -4.87
CA ASN A 25 5.92 -8.16 -4.55
C ASN A 25 6.01 -6.62 -4.45
N GLN A 26 5.26 -5.86 -5.25
CA GLN A 26 5.22 -4.39 -5.10
C GLN A 26 4.54 -3.99 -3.78
N VAL A 27 3.49 -4.70 -3.35
CA VAL A 27 2.84 -4.45 -2.06
C VAL A 27 3.79 -4.76 -0.91
N ILE A 28 4.44 -5.93 -0.94
CA ILE A 28 5.43 -6.36 0.06
C ILE A 28 6.59 -5.36 0.14
N LYS A 29 7.21 -5.02 -1.00
CA LYS A 29 8.28 -4.02 -1.08
C LYS A 29 7.87 -2.64 -0.57
N THR A 30 6.59 -2.27 -0.70
CA THR A 30 6.08 -1.00 -0.17
C THR A 30 6.02 -1.04 1.35
N ILE A 31 5.65 -2.18 1.95
CA ILE A 31 5.65 -2.36 3.42
C ILE A 31 7.07 -2.43 3.99
N GLU A 32 7.96 -3.18 3.34
CA GLU A 32 9.31 -3.45 3.86
C GLU A 32 10.28 -2.28 3.65
N ARG A 33 10.13 -1.57 2.54
CA ARG A 33 10.98 -0.44 2.17
C ARG A 33 10.10 0.72 1.68
N PRO A 34 9.30 1.32 2.57
CA PRO A 34 8.49 2.47 2.24
C PRO A 34 9.37 3.70 2.04
N ASP A 35 8.97 4.57 1.12
CA ASP A 35 9.49 5.95 1.08
C ASP A 35 8.94 6.73 2.29
N LEU A 36 7.77 6.32 2.79
CA LEU A 36 7.03 7.04 3.80
C LEU A 36 6.05 6.15 4.58
N ILE A 37 5.89 6.40 5.89
CA ILE A 37 4.88 5.76 6.73
C ILE A 37 3.98 6.83 7.34
N ASP A 38 2.70 6.78 7.01
CA ASP A 38 1.66 7.64 7.58
C ASP A 38 0.97 6.90 8.75
N GLN A 39 1.07 7.51 9.93
CA GLN A 39 0.58 7.00 11.22
C GLN A 39 -0.65 7.78 11.72
N SER A 40 -1.26 8.64 10.89
CA SER A 40 -2.39 9.49 11.31
C SER A 40 -3.68 8.72 11.66
N ARG A 41 -3.73 7.42 11.38
CA ARG A 41 -4.92 6.56 11.52
C ARG A 41 -4.67 5.31 12.36
N LEU A 42 -3.86 5.42 13.42
CA LEU A 42 -3.60 4.30 14.32
C LEU A 42 -4.92 3.62 14.77
N PRO A 43 -4.94 2.28 14.88
CA PRO A 43 -3.81 1.36 14.77
C PRO A 43 -3.41 0.99 13.33
N LEU A 44 -4.03 1.59 12.32
CA LEU A 44 -3.67 1.38 10.91
C LEU A 44 -2.46 2.24 10.53
N LEU A 45 -1.53 1.60 9.81
CA LEU A 45 -0.38 2.24 9.20
C LEU A 45 -0.57 2.28 7.69
N ILE A 46 -0.07 3.35 7.06
CA ILE A 46 -0.09 3.47 5.60
C ILE A 46 1.34 3.61 5.11
N ALA A 47 1.88 2.52 4.56
CA ALA A 47 3.15 2.55 3.86
C ALA A 47 2.94 3.11 2.46
N GLN A 48 3.85 3.97 2.03
CA GLN A 48 3.80 4.60 0.72
C GLN A 48 5.12 4.41 0.00
N ARG A 49 5.05 4.10 -1.30
CA ARG A 49 6.23 3.99 -2.17
C ARG A 49 5.91 4.48 -3.58
N LYS A 50 6.84 5.18 -4.20
CA LYS A 50 6.73 5.65 -5.59
C LYS A 50 6.59 4.48 -6.57
N ILE A 51 5.67 4.61 -7.52
CA ILE A 51 5.51 3.69 -8.66
C ILE A 51 6.22 4.26 -9.89
N ASP A 52 5.83 5.47 -10.29
CA ASP A 52 6.36 6.16 -11.47
C ASP A 52 6.50 7.66 -11.21
N ARG A 53 6.48 8.53 -12.24
CA ARG A 53 6.57 9.99 -12.07
C ARG A 53 5.33 10.58 -11.41
N GLU A 54 4.14 10.04 -11.65
CA GLU A 54 2.85 10.61 -11.25
C GLU A 54 2.22 9.92 -10.03
N TYR A 55 2.50 8.63 -9.82
CA TYR A 55 1.80 7.78 -8.86
C TYR A 55 2.70 7.25 -7.74
N VAL A 56 2.06 7.00 -6.60
CA VAL A 56 2.58 6.24 -5.47
C VAL A 56 1.65 5.08 -5.18
N LEU A 57 2.20 3.96 -4.72
CA LEU A 57 1.43 2.88 -4.10
C LEU A 57 1.27 3.21 -2.61
N ARG A 58 0.04 3.20 -2.12
CA ARG A 58 -0.28 3.29 -0.70
C ARG A 58 -0.83 1.94 -0.25
N VAL A 59 -0.26 1.39 0.82
CA VAL A 59 -0.62 0.09 1.40
C VAL A 59 -1.07 0.32 2.83
N VAL A 60 -2.33 -0.01 3.11
CA VAL A 60 -2.92 0.08 4.45
C VAL A 60 -2.77 -1.28 5.13
N TYR A 61 -2.13 -1.28 6.29
CA TYR A 61 -1.88 -2.51 7.03
C TYR A 61 -1.96 -2.26 8.54
N LYS A 62 -2.07 -3.34 9.30
CA LYS A 62 -1.86 -3.34 10.75
C LYS A 62 -0.76 -4.32 11.13
N ARG A 63 -0.06 -4.01 12.22
CA ARG A 63 0.91 -4.90 12.86
C ARG A 63 0.25 -5.51 14.09
N GLU A 64 0.15 -6.83 14.11
CA GLU A 64 -0.37 -7.60 15.24
C GLU A 64 0.69 -8.67 15.57
N PHE A 65 1.37 -8.52 16.70
CA PHE A 65 2.49 -9.38 17.08
C PHE A 65 3.56 -9.44 15.97
N SER A 66 3.83 -10.63 15.43
CA SER A 66 4.79 -10.91 14.34
C SER A 66 4.14 -10.93 12.94
N VAL A 67 2.88 -10.52 12.83
CA VAL A 67 2.08 -10.57 11.59
C VAL A 67 1.77 -9.16 11.10
N ILE A 68 2.05 -8.91 9.82
CA ILE A 68 1.58 -7.75 9.09
C ILE A 68 0.36 -8.17 8.28
N LYS A 69 -0.81 -7.61 8.62
CA LYS A 69 -2.06 -7.88 7.92
C LYS A 69 -2.36 -6.76 6.95
N VAL A 70 -2.26 -7.04 5.64
CA VAL A 70 -2.58 -6.11 4.56
C VAL A 70 -4.09 -6.01 4.42
N ILE A 71 -4.63 -4.83 4.72
CA ILE A 71 -6.07 -4.56 4.68
C ILE A 71 -6.48 -4.18 3.26
N THR A 72 -5.77 -3.24 2.64
CA THR A 72 -6.03 -2.79 1.27
C THR A 72 -4.83 -2.03 0.70
N PHE A 73 -4.84 -1.77 -0.59
CA PHE A 73 -3.85 -0.91 -1.24
C PHE A 73 -4.44 -0.20 -2.45
N TYR A 74 -3.86 0.94 -2.82
CA TYR A 74 -4.33 1.74 -3.94
C TYR A 74 -3.22 2.64 -4.49
N PRO A 75 -3.25 2.94 -5.80
CA PRO A 75 -2.45 4.02 -6.34
C PRO A 75 -3.02 5.37 -5.89
N GLY A 76 -2.14 6.26 -5.46
CA GLY A 76 -2.45 7.66 -5.17
C GLY A 76 -1.65 8.58 -6.10
N ARG A 77 -2.21 9.75 -6.46
CA ARG A 77 -1.45 10.76 -7.20
C ARG A 77 -0.42 11.42 -6.27
N LYS A 78 0.83 11.55 -6.70
CA LYS A 78 1.87 12.23 -5.93
C LYS A 78 1.55 13.66 -5.58
N LYS A 79 0.83 14.40 -6.44
CA LYS A 79 0.43 15.78 -6.08
C LYS A 79 -0.42 15.86 -4.82
N GLN A 80 -1.13 14.77 -4.49
CA GLN A 80 -2.01 14.66 -3.34
C GLN A 80 -1.29 14.08 -2.11
N TYR A 81 -0.36 13.13 -2.30
CA TYR A 81 0.25 12.37 -1.20
C TYR A 81 1.79 12.45 -1.11
N GLY A 82 2.45 13.01 -2.13
CA GLY A 82 3.89 13.22 -2.19
C GLY A 82 4.34 14.51 -1.52
N LYS A 83 3.42 15.30 -0.97
CA LYS A 83 3.77 16.39 -0.07
C LYS A 83 3.94 15.83 1.33
N GLN A 84 5.18 15.55 1.71
CA GLN A 84 5.60 15.75 3.10
C GLN A 84 6.75 16.76 3.05
N LYS A 85 6.56 17.85 3.78
CA LYS A 85 7.60 18.86 4.05
C LYS A 85 8.70 18.21 4.88
#